data_AF-A0A7V1GTS4-F1
#
_entry.id   AF-A0A7V1GTS4-F1
#
_cell.length_a   1.000
_cell.length_b   1.000
_cell.length_c   1.000
_cell.angle_alpha   90.00
_cell.angle_beta   90.00
_cell.angle_gamma   90.00
#
_symmetry.space_group_name_H-M   'P 1'
#
loop_
_entity.id
_entity.type
_entity.pdbx_description
1 polymer ?
#
loop_
_entity_poly.entity_id
_entity_poly.type
_entity_poly.pdbx_seq_one_letter_code
_entity_poly.pdbx_strand_id
1 'polypeptide(L)'
;MTNPRHGLAVELTEAGVQVRHGGAHVDLAWRGYGYGTVPSPGPAVAPVARDNRVEYRRGAVTEWYVNGPRGLQQGFTLLAPPGPRIGAPLTLVLALSGTLHARVEPGETGLTLSSPDGATVLAYRGLTAWDASGRALPARLQVQGGELRLHVEDAGARYPLLVDPFVEQAKLTASDGAAADNFGFSVAISGDTVVVGAPFDDIRANRGQGSAYVFVKPGGGWAGALTESAKLIASDGAAGDNFGFSVAISGDTVVVGASGDTIGANTDQGSAYVFGSVVVGRPAPALSKSAQLGIVALLLLVGLLSLRRLGKSIAPR
;
A
#
# COMPACT_ATOMS: atom_id res chain seq x y z
N MET A 1 7.47 -11.15 -12.71
CA MET A 1 6.72 -10.79 -11.48
C MET A 1 5.28 -11.24 -11.64
N THR A 2 4.61 -11.70 -10.59
CA THR A 2 3.17 -12.04 -10.64
C THR A 2 2.40 -11.18 -9.65
N ASN A 3 1.20 -10.74 -10.05
CA ASN A 3 0.26 -10.04 -9.18
C ASN A 3 -1.07 -10.82 -9.14
N PRO A 4 -1.15 -11.89 -8.33
CA PRO A 4 -2.30 -12.80 -8.34
C PRO A 4 -3.61 -12.10 -7.97
N ARG A 5 -3.55 -11.05 -7.14
CA ARG A 5 -4.72 -10.27 -6.71
C ARG A 5 -5.39 -9.51 -7.86
N HIS A 6 -4.60 -9.10 -8.84
CA HIS A 6 -5.08 -8.35 -10.02
C HIS A 6 -5.09 -9.21 -11.28
N GLY A 7 -4.84 -10.53 -11.17
CA GLY A 7 -4.74 -11.42 -12.32
C GLY A 7 -3.61 -11.07 -13.29
N LEU A 8 -2.61 -10.28 -12.86
CA LEU A 8 -1.55 -9.82 -13.75
C LEU A 8 -0.33 -10.75 -13.70
N ALA A 9 0.19 -11.08 -14.87
CA ALA A 9 1.53 -11.63 -15.02
C ALA A 9 2.40 -10.61 -15.76
N VAL A 10 3.57 -10.30 -15.19
CA VAL A 10 4.49 -9.30 -15.73
C VAL A 10 5.82 -9.98 -16.05
N GLU A 11 6.22 -9.92 -17.31
CA GLU A 11 7.52 -10.39 -17.77
C GLU A 11 8.39 -9.18 -18.12
N LEU A 12 9.59 -9.13 -17.55
CA LEU A 12 10.55 -8.05 -17.78
C LEU A 12 11.77 -8.66 -18.48
N THR A 13 12.03 -8.19 -19.70
CA THR A 13 13.12 -8.65 -20.57
C THR A 13 13.95 -7.47 -21.05
N GLU A 14 15.06 -7.73 -21.74
CA GLU A 14 15.84 -6.66 -22.39
C GLU A 14 15.04 -5.89 -23.45
N ALA A 15 14.03 -6.52 -24.07
CA ALA A 15 13.16 -5.92 -25.08
C ALA A 15 12.09 -4.98 -24.49
N GLY A 16 11.84 -5.07 -23.18
CA GLY A 16 10.83 -4.30 -22.49
C GLY A 16 9.99 -5.13 -21.54
N VAL A 17 8.79 -4.64 -21.24
CA VAL A 17 7.86 -5.23 -20.28
C VAL A 17 6.61 -5.71 -20.96
N GLN A 18 6.25 -6.97 -20.72
CA GLN A 18 4.98 -7.54 -21.13
C GLN A 18 4.08 -7.68 -19.90
N VAL A 19 2.85 -7.17 -19.98
CA VAL A 19 1.83 -7.30 -18.95
C VAL A 19 0.67 -8.10 -19.52
N ARG A 20 0.34 -9.20 -18.86
CA ARG A 20 -0.74 -10.13 -19.25
C ARG A 20 -1.85 -10.14 -18.21
N HIS A 21 -3.08 -10.28 -18.67
CA HIS A 21 -4.27 -10.56 -17.86
C HIS A 21 -5.16 -11.55 -18.62
N GLY A 22 -5.26 -12.78 -18.12
CA GLY A 22 -5.90 -13.86 -18.87
C GLY A 22 -5.24 -14.10 -20.23
N GLY A 23 -6.03 -14.10 -21.31
CA GLY A 23 -5.54 -14.22 -22.69
C GLY A 23 -5.06 -12.91 -23.32
N ALA A 24 -5.30 -11.76 -22.68
CA ALA A 24 -4.94 -10.45 -23.21
C ALA A 24 -3.58 -9.97 -22.68
N HIS A 25 -2.86 -9.19 -23.48
CA HIS A 25 -1.58 -8.62 -23.08
C HIS A 25 -1.28 -7.28 -23.77
N VAL A 26 -0.40 -6.51 -23.14
CA VAL A 26 0.28 -5.35 -23.72
C VAL A 26 1.79 -5.53 -23.57
N ASP A 27 2.54 -5.15 -24.58
CA ASP A 27 4.00 -5.00 -24.49
C ASP A 27 4.36 -3.52 -24.53
N LEU A 28 5.29 -3.15 -23.65
CA LEU A 28 5.85 -1.82 -23.48
C LEU A 28 7.34 -1.90 -23.80
N ALA A 29 7.73 -1.34 -24.95
CA ALA A 29 9.13 -1.32 -25.38
C ALA A 29 9.67 0.11 -25.35
N TRP A 30 10.76 0.33 -24.60
CA TRP A 30 11.43 1.63 -24.56
C TRP A 30 11.87 2.06 -25.95
N ARG A 31 11.42 3.24 -26.38
CA ARG A 31 11.87 3.83 -27.63
C ARG A 31 12.90 4.91 -27.42
N GLY A 32 12.92 5.60 -26.28
CA GLY A 32 13.84 6.72 -25.99
C GLY A 32 13.15 7.94 -25.40
N TYR A 33 13.92 9.01 -25.17
CA TYR A 33 13.46 10.28 -24.60
C TYR A 33 14.22 11.46 -25.18
N GLY A 34 13.62 12.65 -25.17
CA GLY A 34 14.22 13.84 -25.78
C GLY A 34 13.23 14.99 -25.94
N TYR A 35 13.67 16.03 -26.65
CA TYR A 35 12.82 17.13 -27.09
C TYR A 35 12.50 16.98 -28.59
N GLY A 36 11.28 17.31 -29.01
CA GLY A 36 10.87 17.26 -30.42
C GLY A 36 10.51 15.85 -30.89
N THR A 37 10.95 15.45 -32.08
CA THR A 37 10.72 14.10 -32.62
C THR A 37 11.63 13.09 -31.91
N VAL A 38 11.02 12.18 -31.16
CA VAL A 38 11.73 11.16 -30.39
C VAL A 38 11.20 9.78 -30.82
N PRO A 39 11.97 8.67 -30.80
CA PRO A 39 13.39 8.55 -30.44
C PRO A 39 14.26 7.53 -31.23
N SER A 40 15.56 7.55 -30.86
CA SER A 40 16.57 6.48 -30.88
C SER A 40 16.66 5.82 -29.49
N PRO A 41 16.50 4.48 -29.35
CA PRO A 41 16.32 3.79 -28.05
C PRO A 41 17.58 3.62 -27.20
N GLY A 42 18.77 3.85 -27.76
CA GLY A 42 20.01 3.34 -27.17
C GLY A 42 20.06 1.80 -27.19
N PRO A 43 21.09 1.19 -26.57
CA PRO A 43 21.19 -0.27 -26.49
C PRO A 43 20.11 -0.86 -25.59
N ALA A 44 19.77 -2.13 -25.85
CA ALA A 44 18.95 -2.91 -24.93
C ALA A 44 19.65 -3.02 -23.56
N VAL A 45 18.85 -3.03 -22.50
CA VAL A 45 19.37 -3.05 -21.12
C VAL A 45 18.63 -4.13 -20.35
N ALA A 46 19.38 -5.00 -19.68
CA ALA A 46 18.80 -6.01 -18.81
C ALA A 46 18.14 -5.37 -17.58
N PRO A 47 16.94 -5.83 -17.19
CA PRO A 47 16.32 -5.38 -15.95
C PRO A 47 17.13 -5.85 -14.74
N VAL A 48 17.30 -4.96 -13.76
CA VAL A 48 17.98 -5.28 -12.50
C VAL A 48 17.01 -5.14 -11.34
N ALA A 49 16.85 -6.21 -10.56
CA ALA A 49 16.10 -6.16 -9.30
C ALA A 49 16.92 -5.45 -8.21
N ARG A 50 16.31 -4.44 -7.58
CA ARG A 50 16.87 -3.62 -6.51
C ARG A 50 15.77 -3.38 -5.48
N ASP A 51 15.99 -3.80 -4.24
CA ASP A 51 15.03 -3.64 -3.15
C ASP A 51 13.63 -4.16 -3.52
N ASN A 52 12.61 -3.30 -3.58
CA ASN A 52 11.24 -3.66 -3.95
C ASN A 52 10.89 -3.43 -5.43
N ARG A 53 11.88 -3.07 -6.27
CA ARG A 53 11.64 -2.65 -7.66
C ARG A 53 12.58 -3.33 -8.66
N VAL A 54 12.19 -3.30 -9.92
CA VAL A 54 13.07 -3.63 -11.06
C VAL A 54 13.34 -2.38 -11.86
N GLU A 55 14.59 -2.20 -12.27
CA GLU A 55 15.05 -1.00 -12.98
C GLU A 55 15.66 -1.35 -14.34
N TYR A 56 15.37 -0.52 -15.33
CA TYR A 56 16.11 -0.39 -16.57
C TYR A 56 16.92 0.91 -16.53
N ARG A 57 18.25 0.81 -16.45
CA ARG A 57 19.14 1.97 -16.36
C ARG A 57 19.72 2.32 -17.73
N ARG A 58 19.29 3.45 -18.30
CA ARG A 58 19.59 3.89 -19.66
C ARG A 58 20.33 5.23 -19.63
N GLY A 59 21.54 5.20 -19.07
CA GLY A 59 22.34 6.41 -18.86
C GLY A 59 21.69 7.36 -17.85
N ALA A 60 21.26 8.54 -18.31
CA ALA A 60 20.63 9.54 -17.45
C ALA A 60 19.15 9.24 -17.12
N VAL A 61 18.54 8.22 -17.73
CA VAL A 61 17.16 7.81 -17.44
C VAL A 61 17.15 6.45 -16.77
N THR A 62 16.43 6.35 -15.67
CA THR A 62 16.07 5.06 -15.06
C THR A 62 14.56 4.89 -15.18
N GLU A 63 14.15 3.87 -15.90
CA GLU A 63 12.78 3.37 -15.86
C GLU A 63 12.70 2.31 -14.76
N TRP A 64 11.68 2.37 -13.91
CA TRP A 64 11.53 1.45 -12.79
C TRP A 64 10.10 0.92 -12.69
N TYR A 65 9.99 -0.28 -12.14
CA TYR A 65 8.73 -0.99 -11.94
C TYR A 65 8.64 -1.51 -10.52
N VAL A 66 7.51 -1.25 -9.86
CA VAL A 66 7.18 -1.81 -8.55
C VAL A 66 5.91 -2.62 -8.70
N ASN A 67 5.98 -3.91 -8.38
CA ASN A 67 4.78 -4.74 -8.33
C ASN A 67 4.24 -4.72 -6.89
N GLY A 68 3.23 -3.88 -6.67
CA GLY A 68 2.62 -3.68 -5.37
C GLY A 68 1.24 -4.33 -5.26
N PRO A 69 0.63 -4.28 -4.08
CA PRO A 69 -0.73 -4.79 -3.89
C PRO A 69 -1.79 -4.02 -4.67
N ARG A 70 -1.45 -2.90 -5.33
CA ARG A 70 -2.33 -2.05 -6.16
C ARG A 70 -2.18 -2.29 -7.66
N GLY A 71 -1.37 -3.26 -8.04
CA GLY A 71 -1.04 -3.52 -9.43
C GLY A 71 0.43 -3.24 -9.71
N LEU A 72 0.73 -3.15 -11.00
CA LEU A 72 2.05 -2.80 -11.50
C LEU A 72 2.17 -1.27 -11.56
N GLN A 73 3.19 -0.74 -10.90
CA GLN A 73 3.62 0.65 -11.04
C GLN A 73 4.79 0.70 -12.02
N GLN A 74 4.83 1.74 -12.83
CA GLN A 74 5.93 2.11 -13.70
C GLN A 74 6.26 3.56 -13.41
N GLY A 75 7.53 3.95 -13.45
CA GLY A 75 7.92 5.35 -13.45
C GLY A 75 9.33 5.59 -13.96
N PHE A 76 9.68 6.87 -14.02
CA PHE A 76 10.95 7.33 -14.60
C PHE A 76 11.64 8.32 -13.68
N THR A 77 12.96 8.14 -13.55
CA THR A 77 13.86 9.12 -12.95
C THR A 77 14.82 9.61 -14.02
N LEU A 78 14.82 10.91 -14.29
CA LEU A 78 15.76 11.54 -15.23
C LEU A 78 16.77 12.34 -14.42
N LEU A 79 18.05 12.00 -14.50
CA LEU A 79 19.13 12.63 -13.74
C LEU A 79 19.63 13.95 -14.34
N ALA A 80 19.43 14.12 -15.66
CA ALA A 80 19.84 15.31 -16.40
C ALA A 80 18.93 15.50 -17.63
N PRO A 81 18.83 16.72 -18.18
CA PRO A 81 18.10 16.94 -19.43
C PRO A 81 18.76 16.17 -20.59
N PRO A 82 17.98 15.72 -21.58
CA PRO A 82 18.50 14.96 -22.73
C PRO A 82 19.46 15.76 -23.63
N GLY A 83 19.44 17.10 -23.50
CA GLY A 83 20.26 18.00 -24.29
C GLY A 83 19.74 19.45 -24.22
N PRO A 84 20.15 20.31 -25.16
CA PRO A 84 19.61 21.66 -25.29
C PRO A 84 18.11 21.65 -25.57
N ARG A 85 17.37 22.55 -24.92
CA ARG A 85 15.92 22.72 -25.14
C ARG A 85 15.66 23.37 -26.48
N ILE A 86 14.59 22.94 -27.15
CA ILE A 86 14.19 23.46 -28.48
C ILE A 86 12.75 24.00 -28.50
N GLY A 87 12.18 24.33 -27.34
CA GLY A 87 10.79 24.81 -27.23
C GLY A 87 9.72 23.73 -27.34
N ALA A 88 10.11 22.46 -27.43
CA ALA A 88 9.21 21.31 -27.31
C ALA A 88 9.28 20.72 -25.89
N PRO A 89 8.19 20.08 -25.39
CA PRO A 89 8.21 19.42 -24.10
C PRO A 89 9.18 18.24 -24.11
N LEU A 90 9.73 17.93 -22.93
CA LEU A 90 10.42 16.67 -22.71
C LEU A 90 9.44 15.53 -22.98
N THR A 91 9.82 14.58 -23.83
CA THR A 91 8.96 13.46 -24.22
C THR A 91 9.66 12.15 -23.95
N LEU A 92 9.02 11.24 -23.21
CA LEU A 92 9.41 9.84 -23.10
C LEU A 92 8.50 9.00 -24.00
N VAL A 93 9.06 8.04 -24.74
CA VAL A 93 8.30 7.24 -25.72
C VAL A 93 8.46 5.75 -25.42
N LEU A 94 7.33 5.07 -25.34
CA LEU A 94 7.20 3.62 -25.28
C LEU A 94 6.42 3.15 -26.50
N ALA A 95 6.90 2.15 -27.21
CA ALA A 95 6.06 1.45 -28.18
C ALA A 95 5.11 0.51 -27.43
N LEU A 96 3.87 0.49 -27.92
CA LEU A 96 2.78 -0.36 -27.49
C LEU A 96 2.54 -1.44 -28.55
N SER A 97 2.55 -2.70 -28.13
CA SER A 97 2.06 -3.81 -28.93
C SER A 97 1.24 -4.79 -28.09
N GLY A 98 0.77 -5.87 -28.71
CA GLY A 98 -0.06 -6.88 -28.08
C GLY A 98 -1.52 -6.77 -28.48
N THR A 99 -2.39 -7.33 -27.65
CA THR A 99 -3.84 -7.44 -27.93
C THR A 99 -4.67 -6.33 -27.29
N LEU A 100 -4.11 -5.60 -26.32
CA LEU A 100 -4.81 -4.52 -25.64
C LEU A 100 -4.75 -3.22 -26.44
N HIS A 101 -5.87 -2.50 -26.50
CA HIS A 101 -6.00 -1.22 -27.16
C HIS A 101 -5.90 -0.08 -26.15
N ALA A 102 -4.94 0.81 -26.38
CA ALA A 102 -4.67 1.96 -25.54
C ALA A 102 -5.53 3.17 -25.93
N ARG A 103 -6.17 3.82 -24.95
CA ARG A 103 -6.92 5.07 -25.12
C ARG A 103 -6.61 6.04 -23.99
N VAL A 104 -6.21 7.25 -24.34
CA VAL A 104 -6.00 8.33 -23.37
C VAL A 104 -7.35 8.83 -22.84
N GLU A 105 -7.47 9.00 -21.53
CA GLU A 105 -8.67 9.54 -20.88
C GLU A 105 -8.79 11.07 -21.11
N PRO A 106 -10.00 11.65 -21.05
CA PRO A 106 -10.17 13.11 -21.07
C PRO A 106 -9.28 13.79 -20.02
N GLY A 107 -8.63 14.90 -20.40
CA GLY A 107 -7.66 15.58 -19.55
C GLY A 107 -6.22 15.04 -19.66
N GLU A 108 -5.98 14.03 -20.50
CA GLU A 108 -4.66 13.56 -20.92
C GLU A 108 -3.72 13.12 -19.80
N THR A 109 -4.23 12.89 -18.59
CA THR A 109 -3.43 12.42 -17.45
C THR A 109 -3.73 10.97 -17.07
N GLY A 110 -4.59 10.30 -17.85
CA GLY A 110 -4.97 8.90 -17.68
C GLY A 110 -4.95 8.14 -19.00
N LEU A 111 -4.90 6.80 -18.92
CA LEU A 111 -4.87 5.87 -20.05
C LEU A 111 -5.63 4.61 -19.67
N THR A 112 -6.51 4.13 -20.53
CA THR A 112 -7.10 2.79 -20.42
C THR A 112 -6.50 1.86 -21.46
N LEU A 113 -6.32 0.60 -21.09
CA LEU A 113 -5.96 -0.51 -21.96
C LEU A 113 -7.09 -1.51 -21.94
N SER A 114 -7.80 -1.64 -23.04
CA SER A 114 -8.98 -2.51 -23.16
C SER A 114 -8.72 -3.70 -24.07
N SER A 115 -9.32 -4.84 -23.78
CA SER A 115 -9.33 -5.99 -24.68
C SER A 115 -10.13 -5.70 -25.96
N PRO A 116 -9.98 -6.53 -27.01
CA PRO A 116 -10.71 -6.33 -28.28
C PRO A 116 -12.23 -6.35 -28.15
N ASP A 117 -12.77 -6.97 -27.10
CA ASP A 117 -14.20 -6.99 -26.76
C ASP A 117 -14.68 -5.73 -26.01
N GLY A 118 -13.77 -4.79 -25.72
CA GLY A 118 -14.06 -3.51 -25.09
C GLY A 118 -13.93 -3.49 -23.56
N ALA A 119 -13.62 -4.61 -22.90
CA ALA A 119 -13.43 -4.63 -21.45
C ALA A 119 -12.12 -3.93 -21.06
N THR A 120 -12.16 -2.98 -20.12
CA THR A 120 -10.94 -2.35 -19.59
C THR A 120 -10.16 -3.35 -18.73
N VAL A 121 -8.91 -3.60 -19.09
CA VAL A 121 -8.02 -4.56 -18.44
C VAL A 121 -7.03 -3.87 -17.53
N LEU A 122 -6.43 -2.76 -17.98
CA LEU A 122 -5.60 -1.90 -17.16
C LEU A 122 -6.08 -0.47 -17.29
N ALA A 123 -6.05 0.25 -16.17
CA ALA A 123 -6.31 1.67 -16.15
C ALA A 123 -5.17 2.36 -15.42
N TYR A 124 -4.77 3.47 -16.00
CA TYR A 124 -3.72 4.32 -15.55
C TYR A 124 -4.34 5.70 -15.30
N ARG A 125 -4.12 6.29 -14.12
CA ARG A 125 -4.79 7.53 -13.72
C ARG A 125 -3.87 8.43 -12.92
N GLY A 126 -3.79 9.70 -13.33
CA GLY A 126 -3.13 10.75 -12.55
C GLY A 126 -1.63 10.85 -12.82
N LEU A 127 -1.24 11.10 -14.07
CA LEU A 127 0.14 11.44 -14.41
C LEU A 127 0.64 12.64 -13.62
N THR A 128 1.74 12.41 -12.90
CA THR A 128 2.46 13.46 -12.19
C THR A 128 3.91 13.52 -12.63
N ALA A 129 4.45 14.73 -12.63
CA ALA A 129 5.86 14.97 -12.81
C ALA A 129 6.33 16.01 -11.79
N TRP A 130 7.51 15.79 -11.21
CA TRP A 130 8.09 16.63 -10.18
C TRP A 130 9.55 16.91 -10.49
N ASP A 131 9.99 18.13 -10.19
CA ASP A 131 11.40 18.49 -10.22
C ASP A 131 12.06 18.27 -8.83
N ALA A 132 13.39 18.38 -8.77
CA ALA A 132 14.16 18.14 -7.56
C ALA A 132 13.88 19.12 -6.41
N SER A 133 13.17 20.22 -6.67
CA SER A 133 12.70 21.14 -5.62
C SER A 133 11.31 20.78 -5.09
N GLY A 134 10.68 19.72 -5.61
CA GLY A 134 9.31 19.36 -5.29
C GLY A 134 8.27 20.20 -6.02
N ARG A 135 8.64 20.90 -7.10
CA ARG A 135 7.68 21.62 -7.94
C ARG A 135 7.01 20.66 -8.91
N ALA A 136 5.69 20.64 -8.92
CA ALA A 136 4.90 19.92 -9.91
C ALA A 136 5.10 20.51 -11.31
N LEU A 137 5.30 19.64 -12.29
CA LEU A 137 5.45 19.98 -13.70
C LEU A 137 4.19 19.52 -14.45
N PRO A 138 3.59 20.38 -15.29
CA PRO A 138 2.50 19.95 -16.17
C PRO A 138 2.96 18.78 -17.03
N ALA A 139 2.15 17.72 -17.05
CA ALA A 139 2.44 16.51 -17.80
C ALA A 139 1.17 15.95 -18.44
N ARG A 140 1.33 15.31 -19.61
CA ARG A 140 0.22 14.70 -20.35
C ARG A 140 0.66 13.44 -21.10
N LEU A 141 -0.30 12.60 -21.42
CA LEU A 141 -0.18 11.39 -22.19
C LEU A 141 -0.76 11.58 -23.59
N GLN A 142 -0.12 10.95 -24.56
CA GLN A 142 -0.64 10.82 -25.91
C GLN A 142 -0.41 9.38 -26.39
N VAL A 143 -1.41 8.82 -27.09
CA VAL A 143 -1.23 7.57 -27.85
C VAL A 143 -1.33 7.90 -29.32
N GLN A 144 -0.27 7.63 -30.09
CA GLN A 144 -0.23 7.87 -31.53
C GLN A 144 0.66 6.84 -32.22
N GLY A 145 0.20 6.25 -33.32
CA GLY A 145 1.03 5.36 -34.14
C GLY A 145 1.55 4.11 -33.42
N GLY A 146 0.84 3.62 -32.41
CA GLY A 146 1.30 2.51 -31.56
C GLY A 146 2.37 2.93 -30.54
N GLU A 147 2.51 4.22 -30.25
CA GLU A 147 3.39 4.73 -29.21
C GLU A 147 2.59 5.40 -28.09
N LEU A 148 2.97 5.12 -26.85
CA LEU A 148 2.64 5.92 -25.67
C LEU A 148 3.72 6.99 -25.49
N ARG A 149 3.30 8.25 -25.47
CA ARG A 149 4.16 9.42 -25.29
C ARG A 149 3.79 10.13 -24.00
N LEU A 150 4.77 10.31 -23.13
CA LEU A 150 4.65 11.07 -21.89
C LEU A 150 5.33 12.42 -22.10
N HIS A 151 4.55 13.49 -22.17
CA HIS A 151 5.06 14.85 -22.30
C HIS A 151 5.14 15.51 -20.93
N VAL A 152 6.26 16.16 -20.66
CA VAL A 152 6.53 16.90 -19.42
C VAL A 152 7.04 18.30 -19.78
N GLU A 153 6.36 19.31 -19.26
CA GLU A 153 6.77 20.72 -19.40
C GLU A 153 7.89 21.02 -18.40
N ASP A 154 9.12 20.64 -18.74
CA ASP A 154 10.26 20.71 -17.82
C ASP A 154 11.02 22.05 -17.87
N ALA A 155 10.43 23.10 -18.46
CA ALA A 155 11.07 24.42 -18.57
C ALA A 155 11.43 25.00 -17.19
N GLY A 156 12.72 25.31 -17.01
CA GLY A 156 13.26 25.80 -15.74
C GLY A 156 13.24 24.76 -14.62
N ALA A 157 12.99 23.48 -14.90
CA ALA A 157 12.99 22.41 -13.90
C ALA A 157 14.40 22.10 -13.38
N ARG A 158 14.47 21.77 -12.08
CA ARG A 158 15.69 21.26 -11.45
C ARG A 158 15.71 19.74 -11.54
N TYR A 159 16.79 19.18 -12.07
CA TYR A 159 16.95 17.73 -12.14
C TYR A 159 17.50 17.18 -10.80
N PRO A 160 17.19 15.92 -10.42
CA PRO A 160 16.44 14.93 -11.20
C PRO A 160 14.94 15.23 -11.32
N LEU A 161 14.35 14.79 -12.43
CA LEU A 161 12.90 14.74 -12.59
C LEU A 161 12.38 13.37 -12.21
N LEU A 162 11.25 13.36 -11.52
CA LEU A 162 10.45 12.16 -11.26
C LEU A 162 9.20 12.27 -12.11
N VAL A 163 9.06 11.39 -13.09
CA VAL A 163 7.82 11.24 -13.86
C VAL A 163 7.20 9.96 -13.36
N ASP A 164 6.21 10.12 -12.49
CA ASP A 164 5.54 9.00 -11.87
C ASP A 164 4.14 8.87 -12.43
N PRO A 165 3.93 7.79 -13.19
CA PRO A 165 2.62 7.35 -13.52
C PRO A 165 1.69 7.11 -12.28
N PHE A 166 2.09 6.47 -11.17
CA PHE A 166 1.09 6.07 -10.14
C PHE A 166 1.31 6.61 -8.71
N VAL A 167 0.30 7.39 -8.30
CA VAL A 167 0.10 8.23 -7.10
C VAL A 167 -0.35 7.44 -5.85
N GLU A 168 -0.34 8.14 -4.70
CA GLU A 168 -1.02 7.91 -3.40
C GLU A 168 -1.64 6.52 -3.22
N GLN A 169 -1.21 5.81 -2.17
CA GLN A 169 -1.87 4.59 -1.76
C GLN A 169 -3.29 4.94 -1.27
N ALA A 170 -3.61 4.90 0.01
CA ALA A 170 -4.97 5.22 0.43
C ALA A 170 -5.11 6.66 0.90
N LYS A 171 -6.30 7.22 0.66
CA LYS A 171 -6.86 8.22 1.55
C LYS A 171 -7.68 7.50 2.61
N LEU A 172 -7.21 7.54 3.86
CA LEU A 172 -7.98 7.06 5.01
C LEU A 172 -8.84 8.22 5.52
N THR A 173 -10.09 7.91 5.86
CA THR A 173 -11.05 8.85 6.46
C THR A 173 -11.81 8.12 7.55
N ALA A 174 -12.18 8.82 8.62
CA ALA A 174 -13.14 8.31 9.59
C ALA A 174 -14.51 8.11 8.91
N SER A 175 -15.18 6.99 9.18
CA SER A 175 -16.51 6.72 8.62
C SER A 175 -17.59 7.68 9.14
N ASP A 176 -17.37 8.26 10.32
CA ASP A 176 -18.24 9.21 11.00
C ASP A 176 -17.62 10.62 11.14
N GLY A 177 -16.56 10.91 10.38
CA GLY A 177 -15.86 12.19 10.48
C GLY A 177 -16.77 13.39 10.22
N ALA A 178 -16.72 14.35 11.13
CA ALA A 178 -17.42 15.63 11.08
C ALA A 178 -16.45 16.81 10.92
N ALA A 179 -17.03 18.01 10.78
CA ALA A 179 -16.25 19.23 10.64
C ALA A 179 -15.45 19.50 11.92
N ALA A 180 -14.17 19.80 11.76
CA ALA A 180 -13.22 20.17 12.83
C ALA A 180 -12.77 19.03 13.77
N ASP A 181 -13.17 17.77 13.55
CA ASP A 181 -12.65 16.61 14.31
C ASP A 181 -11.13 16.44 14.21
N ASN A 182 -10.53 17.02 13.15
CA ASN A 182 -9.11 17.00 12.84
C ASN A 182 -8.55 15.58 12.75
N PHE A 183 -9.29 14.66 12.12
CA PHE A 183 -8.75 13.38 11.71
C PHE A 183 -7.43 13.56 10.94
N GLY A 184 -6.39 12.85 11.37
CA GLY A 184 -5.04 13.01 10.82
C GLY A 184 -4.13 13.90 11.65
N PHE A 185 -4.61 14.43 12.78
CA PHE A 185 -3.79 15.26 13.68
C PHE A 185 -2.56 14.52 14.19
N SER A 186 -2.71 13.23 14.51
CA SER A 186 -1.61 12.33 14.86
C SER A 186 -1.73 11.02 14.08
N VAL A 187 -0.60 10.44 13.67
CA VAL A 187 -0.56 9.21 12.87
C VAL A 187 0.61 8.33 13.31
N ALA A 188 0.36 7.03 13.47
CA ALA A 188 1.40 6.03 13.70
C ALA A 188 1.12 4.75 12.90
N ILE A 189 2.17 4.00 12.57
CA ILE A 189 2.08 2.76 11.79
C ILE A 189 3.01 1.68 12.36
N SER A 190 2.52 0.45 12.42
CA SER A 190 3.32 -0.74 12.75
C SER A 190 2.84 -1.90 11.89
N GLY A 191 3.73 -2.44 11.05
CA GLY A 191 3.38 -3.49 10.09
C GLY A 191 2.28 -3.03 9.14
N ASP A 192 1.15 -3.75 9.17
CA ASP A 192 -0.02 -3.49 8.34
C ASP A 192 -1.09 -2.62 9.06
N THR A 193 -0.81 -2.15 10.27
CA THR A 193 -1.78 -1.39 11.09
C THR A 193 -1.41 0.09 11.15
N VAL A 194 -2.35 0.96 10.78
CA VAL A 194 -2.26 2.43 10.87
C VAL A 194 -3.23 2.91 11.94
N VAL A 195 -2.79 3.80 12.82
CA VAL A 195 -3.62 4.47 13.82
C VAL A 195 -3.63 5.97 13.51
N VAL A 196 -4.81 6.56 13.46
CA VAL A 196 -5.01 7.98 13.15
C VAL A 196 -5.84 8.65 14.24
N GLY A 197 -5.32 9.69 14.88
CA GLY A 197 -6.02 10.47 15.88
C GLY A 197 -6.92 11.56 15.29
N ALA A 198 -8.04 11.80 15.99
CA ALA A 198 -9.00 12.89 15.75
C ALA A 198 -9.37 13.50 17.13
N PRO A 199 -8.51 14.34 17.72
CA PRO A 199 -8.66 14.80 19.09
C PRO A 199 -9.91 15.64 19.35
N PHE A 200 -10.54 16.19 18.32
CA PHE A 200 -11.70 17.06 18.47
C PHE A 200 -13.01 16.42 18.02
N ASP A 201 -13.01 15.11 17.82
CA ASP A 201 -14.23 14.33 17.55
C ASP A 201 -15.20 14.42 18.75
N ASP A 202 -16.47 14.69 18.45
CA ASP A 202 -17.55 14.83 19.42
C ASP A 202 -18.24 13.48 19.67
N ILE A 203 -18.15 12.96 20.90
CA ILE A 203 -18.79 11.69 21.26
C ILE A 203 -20.08 11.96 22.04
N ARG A 204 -21.22 11.77 21.37
CA ARG A 204 -22.56 12.08 21.91
C ARG A 204 -22.68 13.54 22.36
N ALA A 205 -22.74 13.78 23.67
CA ALA A 205 -22.84 15.13 24.25
C ALA A 205 -21.47 15.71 24.64
N ASN A 206 -20.40 14.91 24.58
CA ASN A 206 -19.07 15.31 25.01
C ASN A 206 -18.31 15.91 23.82
N ARG A 207 -18.22 17.23 23.79
CA ARG A 207 -17.50 17.95 22.74
C ARG A 207 -16.01 17.81 22.88
N GLY A 208 -15.29 17.55 21.79
CA GLY A 208 -13.84 17.37 21.80
C GLY A 208 -13.36 16.28 22.77
N GLN A 209 -14.18 15.25 22.98
CA GLN A 209 -13.75 14.07 23.73
C GLN A 209 -12.60 13.38 23.00
N GLY A 210 -12.69 13.31 21.67
CA GLY A 210 -11.67 12.79 20.78
C GLY A 210 -11.75 11.27 20.57
N SER A 211 -11.17 10.83 19.45
CA SER A 211 -11.11 9.44 19.03
C SER A 211 -9.77 9.09 18.38
N ALA A 212 -9.48 7.80 18.27
CA ALA A 212 -8.46 7.27 17.37
C ALA A 212 -9.01 6.14 16.51
N TYR A 213 -8.63 6.10 15.24
CA TYR A 213 -9.14 5.16 14.25
C TYR A 213 -8.03 4.20 13.83
N VAL A 214 -8.32 2.91 13.86
CA VAL A 214 -7.37 1.85 13.50
C VAL A 214 -7.75 1.30 12.14
N PHE A 215 -6.82 1.34 11.19
CA PHE A 215 -6.96 0.73 9.88
C PHE A 215 -5.96 -0.41 9.76
N VAL A 216 -6.45 -1.61 9.46
CA VAL A 216 -5.60 -2.73 9.08
C VAL A 216 -5.60 -2.85 7.58
N LYS A 217 -4.41 -2.91 6.98
CA LYS A 217 -4.24 -3.11 5.54
C LYS A 217 -4.96 -4.37 5.11
N PRO A 218 -5.96 -4.29 4.23
CA PRO A 218 -6.67 -5.46 3.77
C PRO A 218 -5.73 -6.46 3.11
N GLY A 219 -6.15 -7.73 3.06
CA GLY A 219 -5.49 -8.77 2.28
C GLY A 219 -5.47 -8.50 0.76
N GLY A 220 -6.12 -7.43 0.27
CA GLY A 220 -6.01 -6.88 -1.08
C GLY A 220 -4.98 -5.74 -1.21
N GLY A 221 -4.46 -5.22 -0.08
CA GLY A 221 -3.79 -3.94 0.02
C GLY A 221 -4.78 -2.81 0.28
N TRP A 222 -4.28 -1.59 0.25
CA TRP A 222 -5.06 -0.39 0.51
C TRP A 222 -6.00 0.03 -0.64
N ALA A 223 -6.27 -0.82 -1.62
CA ALA A 223 -7.13 -0.48 -2.77
C ALA A 223 -8.60 -0.79 -2.45
N GLY A 224 -9.50 0.20 -2.57
CA GLY A 224 -10.94 0.05 -2.36
C GLY A 224 -11.51 0.99 -1.29
N ALA A 225 -12.77 0.76 -0.91
CA ALA A 225 -13.37 1.44 0.24
C ALA A 225 -12.68 0.95 1.53
N LEU A 226 -12.10 1.89 2.28
CA LEU A 226 -11.36 1.59 3.50
C LEU A 226 -12.18 2.10 4.68
N THR A 227 -12.73 1.16 5.41
CA THR A 227 -13.32 1.41 6.72
C THR A 227 -12.30 1.08 7.79
N GLU A 228 -12.24 1.88 8.83
CA GLU A 228 -11.52 1.57 10.04
C GLU A 228 -11.94 0.18 10.56
N SER A 229 -10.95 -0.60 11.00
CA SER A 229 -11.15 -1.87 11.69
C SER A 229 -11.63 -1.66 13.12
N ALA A 230 -11.33 -0.50 13.72
CA ALA A 230 -11.85 -0.09 15.01
C ALA A 230 -11.84 1.44 15.16
N LYS A 231 -12.80 1.95 15.92
CA LYS A 231 -12.76 3.28 16.54
C LYS A 231 -12.48 3.10 18.03
N LEU A 232 -11.43 3.76 18.52
CA LEU A 232 -11.01 3.75 19.92
C LEU A 232 -11.45 5.06 20.57
N ILE A 233 -12.04 4.93 21.77
CA ILE A 233 -12.42 6.04 22.65
C ILE A 233 -11.96 5.71 24.07
N ALA A 234 -11.72 6.74 24.89
CA ALA A 234 -11.50 6.56 26.32
C ALA A 234 -12.76 6.00 27.01
N SER A 235 -12.60 5.07 27.95
CA SER A 235 -13.70 4.42 28.69
C SER A 235 -14.48 5.39 29.58
N ASP A 236 -13.81 6.42 30.03
CA ASP A 236 -14.21 7.48 30.96
C ASP A 236 -14.16 8.85 30.28
N GLY A 237 -14.03 8.87 28.94
CA GLY A 237 -13.84 10.11 28.22
C GLY A 237 -14.97 11.12 28.43
N ALA A 238 -14.56 12.36 28.68
CA ALA A 238 -15.38 13.52 28.92
C ALA A 238 -15.13 14.60 27.85
N ALA A 239 -15.90 15.68 27.93
CA ALA A 239 -15.73 16.80 27.01
C ALA A 239 -14.38 17.49 27.24
N GLY A 240 -13.62 17.69 26.17
CA GLY A 240 -12.33 18.40 26.20
C GLY A 240 -11.10 17.53 26.49
N ASP A 241 -11.26 16.22 26.65
CA ASP A 241 -10.14 15.32 26.97
C ASP A 241 -9.10 15.23 25.85
N ASN A 242 -9.49 15.53 24.61
CA ASN A 242 -8.64 15.50 23.42
C ASN A 242 -8.01 14.12 23.16
N PHE A 243 -8.75 13.03 23.38
CA PHE A 243 -8.27 11.68 23.11
C PHE A 243 -7.88 11.53 21.63
N GLY A 244 -6.67 11.06 21.34
CA GLY A 244 -6.13 11.01 19.97
C GLY A 244 -5.21 12.17 19.63
N PHE A 245 -4.91 13.06 20.59
CA PHE A 245 -3.93 14.14 20.39
C PHE A 245 -2.53 13.58 20.07
N SER A 246 -2.19 12.42 20.64
CA SER A 246 -0.99 11.66 20.29
C SER A 246 -1.32 10.17 20.18
N VAL A 247 -0.66 9.47 19.24
CA VAL A 247 -0.81 8.03 19.04
C VAL A 247 0.57 7.38 18.86
N ALA A 248 0.72 6.16 19.36
CA ALA A 248 1.87 5.29 19.11
C ALA A 248 1.39 3.84 18.94
N ILE A 249 2.11 3.07 18.14
CA ILE A 249 1.83 1.64 17.97
C ILE A 249 3.13 0.85 17.87
N SER A 250 3.18 -0.32 18.51
CA SER A 250 4.24 -1.31 18.37
C SER A 250 3.65 -2.72 18.43
N GLY A 251 3.80 -3.48 17.35
CA GLY A 251 3.09 -4.75 17.20
C GLY A 251 1.58 -4.55 17.30
N ASP A 252 0.95 -5.23 18.25
CA ASP A 252 -0.50 -5.18 18.49
C ASP A 252 -0.88 -4.24 19.66
N THR A 253 0.06 -3.44 20.17
CA THR A 253 -0.17 -2.50 21.26
C THR A 253 -0.27 -1.09 20.72
N VAL A 254 -1.42 -0.44 20.94
CA VAL A 254 -1.69 0.96 20.60
C VAL A 254 -1.75 1.77 21.89
N VAL A 255 -1.09 2.93 21.92
CA VAL A 255 -1.18 3.90 23.01
C VAL A 255 -1.75 5.20 22.46
N VAL A 256 -2.75 5.76 23.14
CA VAL A 256 -3.42 7.00 22.74
C VAL A 256 -3.45 7.97 23.92
N GLY A 257 -2.97 9.19 23.70
CA GLY A 257 -3.00 10.25 24.70
C GLY A 257 -4.29 11.06 24.66
N ALA A 258 -4.77 11.46 25.85
CA ALA A 258 -5.85 12.42 26.07
C ALA A 258 -5.31 13.51 27.00
N SER A 259 -4.72 14.56 26.42
CA SER A 259 -3.97 15.56 27.18
C SER A 259 -4.84 16.51 28.01
N GLY A 260 -6.15 16.56 27.75
CA GLY A 260 -7.11 17.38 28.51
C GLY A 260 -7.87 16.61 29.59
N ASP A 261 -7.57 15.33 29.79
CA ASP A 261 -8.29 14.52 30.77
C ASP A 261 -8.08 15.03 32.21
N THR A 262 -9.17 15.10 32.98
CA THR A 262 -9.20 15.61 34.35
C THR A 262 -9.38 14.47 35.34
N ILE A 263 -8.38 14.27 36.21
CA ILE A 263 -8.41 13.21 37.22
C ILE A 263 -8.70 13.80 38.58
N GLY A 264 -9.94 13.62 39.05
CA GLY A 264 -10.40 14.15 40.32
C GLY A 264 -10.37 15.68 40.34
N ALA A 265 -9.53 16.27 41.20
CA ALA A 265 -9.36 17.72 41.29
C ALA A 265 -8.26 18.29 40.37
N ASN A 266 -7.53 17.43 39.65
CA ASN A 266 -6.42 17.84 38.80
C ASN A 266 -6.93 18.06 37.37
N THR A 267 -7.29 19.31 37.05
CA THR A 267 -7.71 19.73 35.72
C THR A 267 -6.59 19.51 34.70
N ASP A 268 -6.94 18.95 33.54
CA ASP A 268 -6.05 18.69 32.41
C ASP A 268 -4.73 17.99 32.80
N GLN A 269 -4.78 17.13 33.82
CA GLN A 269 -3.62 16.31 34.21
C GLN A 269 -3.17 15.41 33.06
N GLY A 270 -4.13 15.01 32.23
CA GLY A 270 -3.94 14.15 31.08
C GLY A 270 -3.83 12.67 31.44
N SER A 271 -4.18 11.84 30.47
CA SER A 271 -4.12 10.38 30.56
C SER A 271 -3.54 9.77 29.29
N ALA A 272 -3.04 8.55 29.40
CA ALA A 272 -2.65 7.71 28.27
C ALA A 272 -3.31 6.34 28.38
N TYR A 273 -3.95 5.93 27.29
CA TYR A 273 -4.75 4.72 27.24
C TYR A 273 -4.05 3.69 26.37
N VAL A 274 -3.94 2.46 26.87
CA VAL A 274 -3.26 1.35 26.18
C VAL A 274 -4.31 0.34 25.71
N PHE A 275 -4.29 0.04 24.42
CA PHE A 275 -5.14 -0.96 23.77
C PHE A 275 -4.26 -2.09 23.26
N GLY A 276 -4.61 -3.32 23.60
CA GLY A 276 -3.96 -4.52 23.07
C GLY A 276 -4.99 -5.46 22.44
N SER A 277 -4.53 -6.36 21.56
CA SER A 277 -5.38 -7.46 21.11
C SER A 277 -5.72 -8.36 22.30
N VAL A 278 -7.01 -8.48 22.65
CA VAL A 278 -7.47 -9.65 23.38
C VAL A 278 -7.22 -10.85 22.46
N VAL A 279 -6.26 -11.70 22.82
CA VAL A 279 -6.13 -13.02 22.20
C VAL A 279 -7.38 -13.80 22.55
N VAL A 280 -8.44 -13.68 21.76
CA VAL A 280 -9.51 -14.67 21.75
C VAL A 280 -8.85 -15.93 21.19
N GLY A 281 -8.71 -16.94 22.04
CA GLY A 281 -7.89 -18.13 21.80
C GLY A 281 -7.97 -18.63 20.36
N ARG A 282 -6.83 -18.64 19.66
CA ARG A 282 -6.69 -19.41 18.43
C ARG A 282 -7.04 -20.86 18.79
N PRO A 283 -7.99 -21.53 18.12
CA PRO A 283 -8.05 -22.98 18.21
C PRO A 283 -6.68 -23.50 17.78
N ALA A 284 -6.08 -24.37 18.60
CA ALA A 284 -4.79 -24.98 18.31
C ALA A 284 -4.79 -25.49 16.85
N PRO A 285 -3.69 -25.33 16.11
CA PRO A 285 -3.62 -25.87 14.75
C PRO A 285 -3.95 -27.35 14.80
N ALA A 286 -4.88 -27.79 13.95
CA ALA A 286 -5.26 -29.18 13.84
C ALA A 286 -3.99 -30.01 13.60
N LEU A 287 -3.62 -30.82 14.59
CA LEU A 287 -2.49 -31.74 14.49
C LEU A 287 -2.68 -32.61 13.26
N SER A 288 -1.63 -32.82 12.46
CA SER A 288 -1.67 -33.74 11.33
C SER A 288 -2.09 -35.13 11.81
N LYS A 289 -2.80 -35.90 10.97
CA LYS A 289 -3.20 -37.29 11.28
C LYS A 289 -2.01 -38.18 11.70
N SER A 290 -0.78 -37.83 11.31
CA SER A 290 0.46 -38.49 11.74
C SER A 290 0.86 -38.18 13.20
N ALA A 291 0.50 -37.01 13.73
CA ALA A 291 0.73 -36.64 15.13
C ALA A 291 -0.36 -37.20 16.08
N GLN A 292 -1.56 -37.53 15.56
CA GLN A 292 -2.62 -38.18 16.34
C GLN A 292 -2.33 -39.64 16.72
N LEU A 293 -1.51 -40.37 15.96
CA LEU A 293 -1.11 -41.74 16.30
C LEU A 293 0.01 -41.81 17.35
N GLY A 294 0.79 -40.74 17.54
CA GLY A 294 1.83 -40.67 18.57
C GLY A 294 1.31 -40.39 19.99
N ILE A 295 0.16 -39.73 20.11
CA ILE A 295 -0.40 -39.34 21.42
C ILE A 295 -1.30 -40.44 22.01
N VAL A 296 -1.92 -41.29 21.19
CA VAL A 296 -2.72 -42.42 21.68
C VAL A 296 -1.85 -43.55 22.28
N ALA A 297 -0.59 -43.69 21.85
CA ALA A 297 0.35 -44.66 22.43
C ALA A 297 0.92 -44.21 23.80
N LEU A 298 0.94 -42.92 24.11
CA LEU A 298 1.46 -42.41 25.39
C LEU A 298 0.38 -42.37 26.49
N LEU A 299 -0.91 -42.29 26.13
CA LEU A 299 -2.03 -42.29 27.09
C LEU A 299 -2.49 -43.70 27.53
N LEU A 300 -2.13 -44.76 26.80
CA LEU A 300 -2.39 -46.15 27.23
C LEU A 300 -1.31 -46.72 28.17
N LEU A 301 -0.10 -46.15 28.21
CA LEU A 301 0.96 -46.61 29.11
C LEU A 301 0.86 -46.00 30.53
N VAL A 302 0.25 -44.81 30.68
CA VAL A 302 0.07 -44.16 31.99
C VAL A 302 -1.23 -44.64 32.70
N GLY A 303 -2.21 -45.16 31.95
CA GLY A 303 -3.45 -45.73 32.51
C GLY A 303 -3.32 -47.14 33.11
N LEU A 304 -2.35 -47.96 32.67
CA LEU A 304 -2.18 -49.33 33.19
C LEU A 304 -1.29 -49.44 34.44
N LEU A 305 -0.53 -48.40 34.78
CA LEU A 305 0.33 -48.40 35.99
C LEU A 305 -0.40 -47.97 37.28
N SER A 306 -1.62 -47.43 37.19
CA SER A 306 -2.39 -47.00 38.37
C SER A 306 -3.43 -48.02 38.88
N LEU A 307 -3.61 -49.18 38.21
CA LEU A 307 -4.61 -50.20 38.62
C LEU A 307 -4.04 -51.47 39.27
N ARG A 308 -2.74 -51.54 39.58
CA ARG A 308 -2.13 -52.72 40.26
C ARG A 308 -1.85 -52.57 41.77
N ARG A 309 -2.40 -51.56 42.46
CA ARG A 309 -2.17 -51.37 43.91
C ARG A 309 -3.40 -51.29 44.82
N LEU A 310 -4.58 -51.74 44.38
CA LEU A 310 -5.69 -51.99 45.30
C LEU A 310 -6.30 -53.38 45.06
N GLY A 311 -5.84 -54.36 45.84
CA GLY A 311 -6.47 -55.67 45.92
C GLY A 311 -5.69 -56.66 46.78
N LYS A 312 -6.32 -57.07 47.91
CA LYS A 312 -5.98 -58.10 48.93
C LYS A 312 -5.29 -57.55 50.20
N SER A 313 -5.92 -57.41 51.37
CA SER A 313 -6.76 -58.32 52.21
C SER A 313 -5.96 -59.12 53.26
N ILE A 314 -6.13 -58.72 54.53
CA ILE A 314 -6.35 -59.50 55.79
C ILE A 314 -5.20 -60.31 56.47
N ALA A 315 -4.86 -59.84 57.70
CA ALA A 315 -4.56 -60.48 59.02
C ALA A 315 -3.40 -61.52 59.18
N PRO A 316 -3.03 -62.04 60.39
CA PRO A 316 -3.44 -61.71 61.79
C PRO A 316 -2.28 -61.60 62.84
N ARG A 317 -2.55 -60.99 64.00
CA ARG A 317 -2.49 -61.58 65.36
C ARG A 317 -2.77 -60.51 66.42
#